data_AF-A0A2I0DYF6-F1
#
_entry.id   AF-A0A2I0DYF6-F1
#
_cell.length_a   1.000
_cell.length_b   1.000
_cell.length_c   1.000
_cell.angle_alpha   90.00
_cell.angle_beta   90.00
_cell.angle_gamma   90.00
#
_symmetry.space_group_name_H-M   'P 1'
#
loop_
_entity.id
_entity.type
_entity.pdbx_description
1 polymer ?
#
loop_
_entity_poly.entity_id
_entity_poly.type
_entity_poly.pdbx_seq_one_letter_code
_entity_poly.pdbx_strand_id
1 'polypeptide(L)'
;MPHTQVIEQLKASLQTAYRQAIDADTRLDGLKKAGHVKFNTIFTKDEGFSTSSNRFQPYVTELAAEMDAMSHEPDTMATGLESYVRKLGLLLQTMQTFKANTK
;
A
#
# COMPACT_ATOMS: atom_id res chain seq x y z
N MET A 1 -10.15 11.96 -22.02
CA MET A 1 -8.75 11.52 -22.18
C MET A 1 -8.63 10.11 -21.63
N PRO A 2 -7.90 9.19 -22.28
CA PRO A 2 -7.88 7.76 -21.92
C PRO A 2 -7.26 7.45 -20.54
N HIS A 3 -6.50 8.39 -19.94
CA HIS A 3 -5.84 8.17 -18.65
C HIS A 3 -6.73 8.48 -17.43
N THR A 4 -7.83 9.23 -17.59
CA THR A 4 -8.67 9.66 -16.48
C THR A 4 -9.32 8.47 -15.74
N GLN A 5 -9.80 7.47 -16.48
CA GLN A 5 -10.41 6.27 -15.90
C GLN A 5 -9.41 5.42 -15.10
N VAL A 6 -8.15 5.34 -15.55
CA VAL A 6 -7.11 4.59 -14.85
C VAL A 6 -6.80 5.25 -13.50
N ILE A 7 -6.67 6.58 -13.46
CA ILE A 7 -6.42 7.33 -12.23
C ILE A 7 -7.56 7.16 -11.24
N GLU A 8 -8.82 7.26 -11.71
CA GLU A 8 -10.00 7.06 -10.86
C GLU A 8 -10.04 5.65 -10.25
N GLN A 9 -9.73 4.63 -11.07
CA GLN A 9 -9.64 3.25 -10.59
C GLN A 9 -8.53 3.06 -9.55
N LEU A 10 -7.38 3.73 -9.73
CA LEU A 10 -6.29 3.70 -8.76
C LEU A 10 -6.67 4.40 -7.45
N LYS A 11 -7.37 5.54 -7.51
CA LYS A 11 -7.90 6.21 -6.32
C LYS A 11 -8.90 5.34 -5.56
N ALA A 12 -9.82 4.68 -6.27
CA ALA A 12 -10.77 3.75 -5.64
C ALA A 12 -10.05 2.54 -5.01
N SER A 13 -9.01 2.04 -5.68
CA SER A 13 -8.17 0.94 -5.17
C SER A 13 -7.39 1.37 -3.92
N LEU A 14 -6.83 2.58 -3.90
CA LEU A 14 -6.14 3.16 -2.74
C LEU A 14 -7.09 3.37 -1.55
N GLN A 15 -8.31 3.86 -1.77
CA GLN A 15 -9.32 3.98 -0.72
C GLN A 15 -9.67 2.61 -0.11
N THR A 16 -9.73 1.58 -0.95
CA THR A 16 -9.94 0.20 -0.50
C THR A 16 -8.74 -0.32 0.29
N ALA A 17 -7.51 -0.05 -0.18
CA ALA A 17 -6.28 -0.38 0.53
C ALA A 17 -6.23 0.28 1.91
N TYR A 18 -6.65 1.54 2.05
CA TYR A 18 -6.70 2.25 3.32
C TYR A 18 -7.57 1.55 4.37
N ARG A 19 -8.80 1.15 3.98
CA ARG A 19 -9.69 0.41 4.88
C ARG A 19 -9.11 -0.96 5.26
N GLN A 20 -8.58 -1.68 4.28
CA GLN A 20 -7.99 -3.00 4.50
C GLN A 20 -6.75 -2.94 5.40
N ALA A 21 -5.95 -1.87 5.31
CA ALA A 21 -4.78 -1.67 6.13
C ALA A 21 -5.13 -1.49 7.62
N ILE A 22 -6.22 -0.78 7.94
CA ILE A 22 -6.70 -0.64 9.33
C ILE A 22 -7.07 -2.00 9.92
N ASP A 23 -7.80 -2.81 9.16
CA ASP A 23 -8.19 -4.16 9.58
C ASP A 23 -6.96 -5.07 9.75
N ALA A 24 -6.02 -5.00 8.81
CA ALA A 24 -4.79 -5.78 8.84
C ALA A 24 -3.90 -5.39 10.02
N ASP A 25 -3.78 -4.09 10.34
CA ASP A 25 -3.01 -3.58 11.46
C ASP A 25 -3.61 -4.01 12.81
N THR A 26 -4.93 -3.99 12.92
CA THR A 26 -5.64 -4.48 14.12
C THR A 26 -5.33 -5.96 14.35
N ARG A 27 -5.31 -6.77 13.29
CA ARG A 27 -4.95 -8.20 13.37
C ARG A 27 -3.48 -8.42 13.69
N LEU A 28 -2.57 -7.63 13.10
CA LEU A 28 -1.14 -7.66 13.43
C LEU A 28 -0.90 -7.41 14.92
N ASP A 29 -1.62 -6.46 15.51
CA ASP A 29 -1.54 -6.19 16.95
C ASP A 29 -2.00 -7.39 17.78
N GLY A 30 -3.03 -8.12 17.34
CA GLY A 30 -3.47 -9.38 17.96
C GLY A 30 -2.40 -10.48 17.89
N LEU A 31 -1.78 -10.69 16.72
CA LEU A 31 -0.74 -11.72 16.53
C LEU A 31 0.54 -11.43 17.32
N LYS A 32 0.93 -10.16 17.41
CA LYS A 32 2.06 -9.72 18.25
C LYS A 32 1.80 -10.03 19.72
N LYS A 33 0.59 -9.76 20.22
CA LYS A 33 0.19 -10.07 21.60
C LYS A 33 0.19 -11.57 21.89
N ALA A 34 -0.16 -12.39 20.91
CA ALA A 34 -0.11 -13.84 21.01
C ALA A 34 1.33 -14.42 20.94
N GLY A 35 2.36 -13.57 20.82
CA GLY A 35 3.77 -13.98 20.84
C GLY A 35 4.26 -14.64 19.54
N HIS A 36 3.43 -14.68 18.49
CA HIS A 36 3.70 -15.47 17.30
C HIS A 36 4.60 -14.79 16.26
N VAL A 37 4.84 -13.46 16.33
CA VAL A 37 5.62 -12.81 15.27
C VAL A 37 6.46 -11.62 15.68
N LYS A 38 7.71 -11.62 15.20
CA LYS A 38 8.65 -10.49 15.21
C LYS A 38 8.74 -9.90 13.80
N PHE A 39 7.71 -9.19 13.36
CA PHE A 39 7.79 -8.41 12.11
C PHE A 39 8.53 -7.10 12.38
N ASN A 40 9.69 -6.93 11.74
CA ASN A 40 10.44 -5.67 11.78
C ASN A 40 9.87 -4.66 10.77
N THR A 41 9.61 -5.11 9.53
CA THR A 41 8.96 -4.32 8.48
C THR A 41 8.06 -5.22 7.63
N ILE A 42 7.02 -4.66 7.03
CA ILE A 42 6.15 -5.35 6.05
C ILE A 42 6.80 -5.37 4.68
N PHE A 43 7.31 -4.22 4.24
CA PHE A 43 8.05 -4.09 3.00
C PHE A 43 9.50 -3.66 3.27
N THR A 44 10.36 -3.98 2.32
CA THR A 44 11.77 -3.60 2.26
C THR A 44 11.94 -2.41 1.32
N LYS A 45 13.09 -1.72 1.42
CA LYS A 45 13.41 -0.61 0.50
C LYS A 45 13.51 -1.07 -0.96
N ASP A 46 13.88 -2.33 -1.18
CA ASP A 46 14.02 -2.92 -2.52
C ASP A 46 12.67 -3.05 -3.24
N GLU A 47 11.56 -3.08 -2.50
CA GLU A 47 10.19 -3.09 -3.02
C GLU A 47 9.68 -1.69 -3.42
N GLY A 48 10.54 -0.67 -3.29
CA GLY A 48 10.28 0.70 -3.72
C GLY A 48 9.63 1.58 -2.65
N PHE A 49 9.40 1.07 -1.44
CA PHE A 49 8.90 1.87 -0.32
C PHE A 49 10.05 2.58 0.42
N SER A 50 9.84 3.85 0.70
CA SER A 50 10.72 4.65 1.55
C SER A 50 10.41 4.45 3.03
N THR A 51 9.15 4.15 3.35
CA THR A 51 8.70 3.85 4.71
C THR A 51 9.21 2.49 5.17
N SER A 52 9.56 2.41 6.45
CA SER A 52 9.93 1.17 7.14
C SER A 52 9.03 1.01 8.36
N SER A 53 7.94 0.27 8.21
CA SER A 53 6.97 0.01 9.26
C SER A 53 6.54 -1.45 9.32
N ASN A 54 6.20 -1.93 10.51
CA ASN A 54 5.55 -3.22 10.72
C ASN A 54 4.01 -3.13 10.71
N ARG A 55 3.48 -2.03 10.18
CA ARG A 55 2.05 -1.74 9.96
C ARG A 55 1.82 -1.38 8.50
N PHE A 56 0.65 -1.70 7.97
CA PHE A 56 0.22 -1.43 6.60
C PHE A 56 -0.13 0.04 6.39
N GLN A 57 -0.73 0.70 7.39
CA GLN A 57 -1.16 2.11 7.26
C GLN A 57 -0.07 3.06 6.76
N PRO A 58 1.16 3.06 7.30
CA PRO A 58 2.22 3.95 6.82
C PRO A 58 2.53 3.81 5.32
N TYR A 59 2.46 2.61 4.76
CA TYR A 59 2.66 2.39 3.33
C TYR A 59 1.48 2.90 2.48
N VAL A 60 0.24 2.82 2.99
CA VAL A 60 -0.91 3.45 2.33
C VAL A 60 -0.75 4.97 2.31
N THR A 61 -0.32 5.56 3.43
CA THR A 61 -0.08 7.01 3.53
C THR A 61 1.00 7.47 2.56
N GLU A 62 2.09 6.70 2.42
CA GLU A 62 3.12 6.95 1.40
C GLU A 62 2.53 6.95 -0.01
N LEU A 63 1.73 5.94 -0.37
CA LEU A 63 1.06 5.90 -1.67
C LEU A 63 0.04 7.02 -1.87
N ALA A 64 -0.62 7.48 -0.81
CA ALA A 64 -1.52 8.63 -0.92
C ALA A 64 -0.73 9.91 -1.25
N ALA A 65 0.41 10.12 -0.60
CA ALA A 65 1.29 11.25 -0.88
C ALA A 65 1.88 11.17 -2.30
N GLU A 66 2.31 9.99 -2.75
CA GLU A 66 2.82 9.78 -4.11
C GLU A 66 1.75 10.05 -5.17
N MET A 67 0.52 9.59 -4.96
CA MET A 67 -0.61 9.86 -5.88
C MET A 67 -0.94 11.35 -5.98
N ASP A 68 -0.89 12.07 -4.85
CA ASP A 68 -1.10 13.51 -4.83
C ASP A 68 0.04 14.23 -5.57
N ALA A 69 1.30 13.89 -5.31
CA ALA A 69 2.45 14.45 -5.99
C ALA A 69 2.40 14.22 -7.52
N MET A 70 2.12 12.99 -7.96
CA MET A 70 1.96 12.66 -9.39
C MET A 70 0.80 13.41 -10.05
N SER A 71 -0.26 13.75 -9.30
CA SER A 71 -1.37 14.54 -9.83
C SER A 71 -0.97 16.00 -10.08
N HIS A 72 0.08 16.50 -9.43
CA HIS A 72 0.61 17.85 -9.59
C HIS A 72 1.76 17.94 -10.62
N GLU A 73 2.35 16.81 -11.02
CA GLU A 73 3.42 16.75 -12.03
C GLU A 73 3.04 15.89 -13.26
N PRO A 74 2.26 16.45 -14.21
CA PRO A 74 1.80 15.70 -15.37
C PRO A 74 2.92 15.17 -16.28
N ASP A 75 4.06 15.88 -16.33
CA ASP A 75 5.19 15.53 -17.19
C ASP A 75 5.95 14.27 -16.73
N THR A 76 5.93 13.97 -15.42
CA THR A 76 6.57 12.77 -14.83
C THR A 76 5.57 11.66 -14.55
N MET A 77 4.28 11.92 -14.77
CA MET A 77 3.18 11.04 -14.44
C MET A 77 3.28 9.67 -15.12
N ALA A 78 3.60 9.62 -16.43
CA ALA A 78 3.66 8.35 -17.16
C ALA A 78 4.73 7.39 -16.58
N THR A 79 5.88 7.95 -16.21
CA THR A 79 7.01 7.21 -15.61
C THR A 79 6.73 6.84 -14.15
N GLY A 80 6.07 7.73 -13.39
CA GLY A 80 5.67 7.48 -12.00
C GLY A 80 4.56 6.45 -11.87
N LEU A 81 3.63 6.41 -12.84
CA LEU A 81 2.45 5.55 -12.83
C LEU A 81 2.81 4.07 -12.77
N GLU A 82 3.80 3.62 -13.55
CA GLU A 82 4.19 2.21 -13.57
C GLU A 82 4.73 1.75 -12.20
N SER A 83 5.58 2.59 -11.58
CA SER A 83 6.11 2.35 -10.23
C SER A 83 4.98 2.33 -9.20
N TYR A 84 4.08 3.32 -9.26
CA TYR A 84 2.94 3.42 -8.37
C TYR A 84 2.02 2.21 -8.43
N VAL A 85 1.64 1.78 -9.64
CA VAL A 85 0.77 0.63 -9.86
C VAL A 85 1.41 -0.64 -9.29
N ARG A 86 2.73 -0.81 -9.46
CA ARG A 86 3.46 -1.94 -8.87
C ARG A 86 3.40 -1.92 -7.34
N LYS A 87 3.69 -0.80 -6.70
CA LYS A 87 3.62 -0.68 -5.23
C LYS A 87 2.21 -0.91 -4.68
N LEU A 88 1.18 -0.33 -5.32
CA LEU A 88 -0.20 -0.52 -4.91
C LEU A 88 -0.65 -1.97 -5.07
N GLY A 89 -0.27 -2.63 -6.18
CA GLY A 89 -0.55 -4.04 -6.41
C GLY A 89 0.11 -4.94 -5.36
N LEU A 90 1.38 -4.69 -5.07
CA LEU A 90 2.13 -5.40 -4.03
C LEU A 90 1.50 -5.23 -2.64
N LEU A 91 1.09 -4.00 -2.30
CA LEU A 91 0.40 -3.70 -1.05
C LEU A 91 -0.91 -4.48 -0.92
N LEU A 92 -1.77 -4.42 -1.95
CA LEU A 92 -3.05 -5.13 -1.98
C LEU A 92 -2.86 -6.65 -1.89
N GLN A 93 -1.92 -7.20 -2.66
CA GLN A 93 -1.61 -8.64 -2.64
C GLN A 93 -1.13 -9.07 -1.26
N THR A 94 -0.23 -8.30 -0.64
CA THR A 94 0.30 -8.63 0.68
C THR A 94 -0.78 -8.60 1.76
N MET A 95 -1.69 -7.62 1.72
CA MET A 95 -2.84 -7.57 2.62
C MET A 95 -3.79 -8.76 2.41
N GLN A 96 -4.02 -9.18 1.16
CA GLN A 96 -4.83 -10.36 0.85
C GLN A 96 -4.18 -11.65 1.36
N THR A 97 -2.89 -11.84 1.11
CA THR A 97 -2.11 -12.98 1.59
C THR A 97 -2.05 -13.01 3.11
N PHE A 98 -1.84 -11.85 3.75
CA PHE A 98 -1.90 -11.73 5.21
C PHE A 98 -3.29 -12.15 5.72
N LYS A 99 -4.37 -11.59 5.17
CA LYS A 99 -5.75 -11.94 5.54
C LYS A 99 -6.06 -13.43 5.35
N ALA A 100 -5.51 -14.07 4.32
CA ALA A 100 -5.70 -15.49 4.05
C ALA A 100 -4.93 -16.39 5.03
N ASN A 101 -3.72 -16.00 5.41
CA ASN A 101 -2.85 -16.77 6.32
C ASN A 101 -3.18 -16.59 7.81
N THR A 102 -3.94 -15.55 8.16
CA THR A 102 -4.38 -15.29 9.55
C THR A 102 -5.83 -15.72 9.78
N LYS A 103 -6.35 -16.67 9.00
CA LYS A 103 -7.69 -17.25 9.18
C LYS A 103 -7.70 -18.33 10.24
#